data_AF-A0AAD9B6G3-F1
#
_entry.id   AF-A0AAD9B6G3-F1
#
_cell.length_a   1.000
_cell.length_b   1.000
_cell.length_c   1.000
_cell.angle_alpha   90.00
_cell.angle_beta   90.00
_cell.angle_gamma   90.00
#
_symmetry.space_group_name_H-M   'P 1'
#
loop_
_entity.id
_entity.type
_entity.pdbx_description
1 polymer ?
#
loop_
_entity_poly.entity_id
_entity_poly.type
_entity_poly.pdbx_seq_one_letter_code
_entity_poly.pdbx_strand_id
1 'polypeptide(L)'
;MMKMLGGVTWCCVALLLALTSVSAVQKTLKSINGLKKINFGQSVPKHSLLLLHWFANEIDIDNNDIIQLTFDPNSGDYGSHHYGNFEDLLNPLPRGNQYQYLTIGNLHQETSNPLPAYVVHPGTDYDGENRDRIIVRVMELNRRRADQTIDEVYITQHYDTSENQGTPYDPDHTYSITTNLLRQIREFAVGPNQLSYLRNRFGSSADDVQIRNAWGPLACLGLLLYIVIQEKHSSKQQNNRPKIYNKPEDNMRAESDHTKQNRRNPSDEREHNVPSNERKHNVASNERAQCS
;
A
#
# COMPACT_ATOMS: atom_id res chain seq x y z
N MET A 1 -32.57 43.22 -44.60
CA MET A 1 -33.00 41.95 -43.96
C MET A 1 -31.73 41.15 -43.63
N MET A 2 -31.30 41.16 -42.37
CA MET A 2 -30.02 40.55 -41.95
C MET A 2 -30.22 39.08 -41.53
N LYS A 3 -29.28 38.20 -41.90
CA LYS A 3 -29.20 36.82 -41.39
C LYS A 3 -28.01 36.71 -40.44
N MET A 4 -28.28 36.79 -39.13
CA MET A 4 -27.29 36.58 -38.08
C MET A 4 -27.22 35.10 -37.72
N LEU A 5 -26.25 34.36 -38.28
CA LEU A 5 -26.11 32.91 -38.03
C LEU A 5 -24.68 32.47 -37.63
N GLY A 6 -23.76 33.41 -37.40
CA GLY A 6 -22.35 33.10 -37.09
C GLY A 6 -21.98 33.03 -35.60
N GLY A 7 -22.83 33.52 -34.69
CA GLY A 7 -22.47 33.63 -33.26
C GLY A 7 -22.63 32.35 -32.44
N VAL A 8 -23.65 31.55 -32.75
CA VAL A 8 -24.03 30.38 -31.92
C VAL A 8 -22.98 29.27 -32.00
N THR A 9 -22.50 28.95 -33.21
CA THR A 9 -21.50 27.90 -33.43
C THR A 9 -20.17 28.22 -32.75
N TRP A 10 -19.70 29.47 -32.84
CA TRP A 10 -18.48 29.91 -32.14
C TRP A 10 -18.64 29.81 -30.61
N CYS A 11 -19.79 30.23 -30.07
CA CYS A 11 -20.07 30.14 -28.64
C CYS A 11 -20.10 28.68 -28.16
N CYS A 12 -20.70 27.76 -28.93
CA CYS A 12 -20.66 26.32 -28.63
C CYS A 12 -19.24 25.74 -28.68
N VAL A 13 -18.40 26.11 -29.65
CA VAL A 13 -17.00 25.66 -29.71
C VAL A 13 -16.18 26.21 -28.55
N ALA A 14 -16.37 27.49 -28.18
CA ALA A 14 -15.71 28.09 -27.02
C ALA A 14 -16.16 27.44 -25.69
N LEU A 15 -17.45 27.12 -25.54
CA LEU A 15 -17.97 26.38 -24.38
C LEU A 15 -17.46 24.95 -24.34
N LEU A 16 -17.36 24.25 -25.47
CA LEU A 16 -16.75 22.92 -25.52
C LEU A 16 -15.27 22.99 -25.14
N LEU A 17 -14.52 23.96 -25.64
CA LEU A 17 -13.11 24.16 -25.27
C LEU A 17 -12.93 24.49 -23.77
N ALA A 18 -13.82 25.30 -23.20
CA ALA A 18 -13.88 25.62 -21.77
C ALA A 18 -14.47 24.50 -20.88
N LEU A 19 -15.04 23.44 -21.49
CA LEU A 19 -15.40 22.20 -20.81
C LEU A 19 -14.30 21.13 -20.96
N THR A 20 -13.48 21.21 -22.02
CA THR A 20 -12.25 20.42 -22.17
C THR A 20 -11.04 21.03 -21.45
N SER A 21 -11.14 22.24 -20.87
CA SER A 21 -10.26 22.67 -19.79
C SER A 21 -10.60 21.92 -18.50
N VAL A 22 -10.46 20.59 -18.58
CA VAL A 22 -10.36 19.69 -17.45
C VAL A 22 -9.06 20.05 -16.74
N SER A 23 -9.15 20.96 -15.77
CA SER A 23 -8.25 20.90 -14.63
C SER A 23 -8.39 19.47 -14.10
N ALA A 24 -7.36 18.64 -14.32
CA ALA A 24 -7.33 17.29 -13.80
C ALA A 24 -7.47 17.40 -12.29
N VAL A 25 -8.62 16.99 -11.74
CA VAL A 25 -8.93 17.22 -10.33
C VAL A 25 -8.01 16.32 -9.50
N GLN A 26 -6.87 16.92 -9.14
CA GLN A 26 -5.70 16.29 -8.54
C GLN A 26 -6.14 15.37 -7.40
N LYS A 27 -6.03 14.05 -7.64
CA LYS A 27 -6.77 13.00 -6.93
C LYS A 27 -6.24 12.86 -5.48
N THR A 28 -6.66 13.76 -4.59
CA THR A 28 -6.04 13.94 -3.26
C THR A 28 -6.39 12.81 -2.29
N LEU A 29 -5.40 12.05 -1.87
CA LEU A 29 -5.52 10.97 -0.90
C LEU A 29 -5.32 11.51 0.54
N LYS A 30 -6.42 11.53 1.28
CA LYS A 30 -6.51 12.15 2.61
C LYS A 30 -6.43 11.16 3.79
N SER A 31 -6.46 9.86 3.55
CA SER A 31 -6.46 8.80 4.57
C SER A 31 -6.31 7.41 3.95
N ILE A 32 -6.09 6.37 4.78
CA ILE A 32 -6.08 4.95 4.36
C ILE A 32 -7.38 4.55 3.63
N ASN A 33 -8.52 5.15 4.02
CA ASN A 33 -9.82 4.97 3.35
C ASN A 33 -9.89 5.63 1.96
N GLY A 34 -8.93 6.50 1.61
CA GLY A 34 -8.66 6.93 0.25
C GLY A 34 -7.94 5.85 -0.55
N LEU A 35 -6.84 5.30 -0.01
CA LEU A 35 -6.06 4.23 -0.65
C LEU A 35 -6.92 3.00 -0.96
N LYS A 36 -7.82 2.59 -0.05
CA LYS A 36 -8.82 1.52 -0.27
C LYS A 36 -9.66 1.66 -1.56
N LYS A 37 -9.73 2.85 -2.17
CA LYS A 37 -10.48 3.10 -3.41
C LYS A 37 -9.68 2.78 -4.67
N ILE A 38 -8.35 2.91 -4.63
CA ILE A 38 -7.44 2.63 -5.77
C ILE A 38 -7.43 1.13 -6.10
N ASN A 39 -7.21 0.79 -7.38
CA ASN A 39 -7.16 -0.60 -7.86
C ASN A 39 -5.72 -1.11 -7.91
N PHE A 40 -5.09 -1.17 -6.73
CA PHE A 40 -3.77 -1.76 -6.54
C PHE A 40 -3.76 -3.24 -6.98
N GLY A 41 -2.78 -3.62 -7.81
CA GLY A 41 -2.71 -4.93 -8.45
C GLY A 41 -3.64 -5.13 -9.65
N GLN A 42 -4.23 -4.05 -10.20
CA GLN A 42 -4.96 -4.08 -11.47
C GLN A 42 -4.64 -2.89 -12.39
N SER A 43 -4.60 -1.66 -11.85
CA SER A 43 -4.22 -0.46 -12.62
C SER A 43 -3.16 0.42 -11.94
N VAL A 44 -2.77 0.06 -10.71
CA VAL A 44 -1.61 0.63 -9.99
C VAL A 44 -0.79 -0.52 -9.41
N PRO A 45 0.56 -0.51 -9.51
CA PRO A 45 1.42 -1.49 -8.85
C PRO A 45 1.10 -1.63 -7.35
N LYS A 46 1.11 -2.87 -6.81
CA LYS A 46 1.01 -3.04 -5.34
C LYS A 46 2.26 -2.50 -4.64
N HIS A 47 3.40 -2.50 -5.33
CA HIS A 47 4.68 -1.94 -4.89
C HIS A 47 4.58 -0.47 -4.45
N SER A 48 3.70 0.34 -5.05
CA SER A 48 3.47 1.75 -4.65
C SER A 48 3.14 1.93 -3.17
N LEU A 49 2.56 0.92 -2.51
CA LEU A 49 2.29 0.94 -1.07
C LEU A 49 3.50 0.55 -0.22
N LEU A 50 4.43 -0.25 -0.75
CA LEU A 50 5.73 -0.53 -0.13
C LEU A 50 6.61 0.72 -0.17
N LEU A 51 6.69 1.36 -1.34
CA LEU A 51 7.43 2.60 -1.54
C LEU A 51 6.84 3.75 -0.70
N LEU A 52 5.51 3.94 -0.70
CA LEU A 52 4.85 4.96 0.12
C LEU A 52 4.97 4.67 1.63
N HIS A 53 4.98 3.39 2.04
CA HIS A 53 5.27 3.02 3.44
C HIS A 53 6.69 3.38 3.85
N TRP A 54 7.69 3.03 3.03
CA TRP A 54 9.07 3.42 3.31
C TRP A 54 9.19 4.95 3.39
N PHE A 55 8.75 5.68 2.36
CA PHE A 55 8.92 7.13 2.27
C PHE A 55 8.27 7.87 3.44
N ALA A 56 7.06 7.47 3.84
CA ALA A 56 6.38 8.07 4.98
C ALA A 56 7.16 7.94 6.30
N ASN A 57 8.04 6.93 6.42
CA ASN A 57 8.86 6.67 7.59
C ASN A 57 10.31 7.18 7.48
N GLU A 58 10.80 7.43 6.26
CA GLU A 58 12.11 8.04 6.02
C GLU A 58 12.08 9.56 6.28
N ILE A 59 11.00 10.24 5.91
CA ILE A 59 10.83 11.69 6.14
C ILE A 59 10.52 12.02 7.60
N ASP A 60 10.96 13.20 8.06
CA ASP A 60 10.43 13.76 9.29
C ASP A 60 9.22 14.68 9.02
N ILE A 61 8.31 14.77 9.99
CA ILE A 61 7.07 15.54 9.90
C ILE A 61 6.77 16.16 11.26
N ASP A 62 7.08 17.45 11.40
CA ASP A 62 6.98 18.19 12.66
C ASP A 62 5.53 18.34 13.16
N ASN A 63 5.31 18.91 14.35
CA ASN A 63 3.94 19.07 14.89
C ASN A 63 3.05 20.09 14.14
N ASN A 64 3.59 20.81 13.15
CA ASN A 64 2.88 21.79 12.33
C ASN A 64 2.54 21.26 10.92
N ASP A 65 2.66 19.94 10.71
CA ASP A 65 2.54 19.26 9.41
C ASP A 65 3.62 19.65 8.36
N ILE A 66 4.72 20.29 8.78
CA ILE A 66 5.87 20.57 7.92
C ILE A 66 6.70 19.30 7.74
N ILE A 67 6.87 18.89 6.49
CA ILE A 67 7.70 17.75 6.11
C ILE A 67 9.14 18.24 5.88
N GLN A 68 10.11 17.63 6.54
CA GLN A 68 11.55 17.90 6.31
C GLN A 68 12.15 16.78 5.46
N LEU A 69 12.98 17.15 4.49
CA LEU A 69 13.68 16.18 3.65
C LEU A 69 14.91 15.64 4.39
N THR A 70 14.94 14.34 4.64
CA THR A 70 15.95 13.69 5.48
C THR A 70 17.22 13.27 4.73
N PHE A 71 17.20 13.26 3.39
CA PHE A 71 18.34 12.95 2.51
C PHE A 71 18.70 14.12 1.59
N ASP A 72 19.81 14.03 0.84
CA ASP A 72 20.16 15.06 -0.15
C ASP A 72 19.46 14.74 -1.48
N PRO A 73 18.60 15.62 -2.03
CA PRO A 73 17.86 15.33 -3.26
C PRO A 73 18.76 15.16 -4.49
N ASN A 74 20.00 15.66 -4.44
CA ASN A 74 20.96 15.65 -5.56
C ASN A 74 21.89 14.42 -5.53
N SER A 75 21.85 13.63 -4.46
CA SER A 75 22.73 12.46 -4.25
C SER A 75 22.37 11.24 -5.11
N GLY A 76 21.14 11.18 -5.61
CA GLY A 76 20.57 9.99 -6.23
C GLY A 76 20.04 8.95 -5.24
N ASP A 77 20.14 9.19 -3.92
CA ASP A 77 19.68 8.28 -2.86
C ASP A 77 18.24 7.82 -3.08
N TYR A 78 17.97 6.55 -2.78
CA TYR A 78 16.66 5.89 -2.95
C TYR A 78 16.11 5.91 -4.38
N GLY A 79 17.00 6.03 -5.37
CA GLY A 79 16.67 6.13 -6.79
C GLY A 79 16.10 7.48 -7.17
N SER A 80 16.55 8.55 -6.48
CA SER A 80 16.07 9.90 -6.70
C SER A 80 16.69 10.58 -7.92
N HIS A 81 15.92 11.45 -8.58
CA HIS A 81 16.42 12.37 -9.59
C HIS A 81 15.43 13.51 -9.83
N HIS A 82 15.91 14.62 -10.41
CA HIS A 82 15.09 15.77 -10.78
C HIS A 82 14.01 15.37 -11.79
N TYR A 83 12.75 15.75 -11.52
CA TYR A 83 11.63 15.57 -12.43
C TYR A 83 11.27 16.89 -13.14
N GLY A 84 11.32 16.89 -14.47
CA GLY A 84 11.11 18.09 -15.28
C GLY A 84 9.65 18.52 -15.51
N ASN A 85 8.67 17.69 -15.13
CA ASN A 85 7.24 17.95 -15.38
C ASN A 85 6.90 18.22 -16.85
N PHE A 86 7.58 17.55 -17.78
CA PHE A 86 7.45 17.78 -19.22
C PHE A 86 6.09 17.31 -19.79
N GLU A 87 5.38 16.46 -19.04
CA GLU A 87 4.04 15.97 -19.34
C GLU A 87 2.92 16.91 -18.84
N ASP A 88 3.28 18.07 -18.25
CA ASP A 88 2.36 19.00 -17.56
C ASP A 88 1.49 18.31 -16.47
N LEU A 89 2.06 17.25 -15.85
CA LEU A 89 1.39 16.38 -14.87
C LEU A 89 1.00 17.11 -13.57
N LEU A 90 1.91 17.96 -13.09
CA LEU A 90 1.82 18.69 -11.82
C LEU A 90 1.75 20.20 -12.09
N ASN A 91 1.34 20.96 -11.06
CA ASN A 91 1.29 22.42 -11.14
C ASN A 91 2.70 23.00 -11.47
N PRO A 92 2.81 24.01 -12.35
CA PRO A 92 4.08 24.70 -12.59
C PRO A 92 4.71 25.22 -11.30
N LEU A 93 6.04 25.09 -11.19
CA LEU A 93 6.79 25.52 -10.00
C LEU A 93 6.59 27.03 -9.72
N PRO A 94 6.52 27.45 -8.45
CA PRO A 94 6.48 28.86 -8.09
C PRO A 94 7.65 29.66 -8.68
N ARG A 95 7.45 30.95 -8.95
CA ARG A 95 8.47 31.80 -9.58
C ARG A 95 9.71 31.97 -8.70
N GLY A 96 10.78 31.26 -9.03
CA GLY A 96 12.11 31.43 -8.45
C GLY A 96 12.87 30.10 -8.35
N ASN A 97 14.19 30.17 -8.32
CA ASN A 97 15.06 28.99 -8.31
C ASN A 97 15.22 28.40 -6.89
N GLN A 98 14.10 28.27 -6.17
CA GLN A 98 13.99 27.75 -4.80
C GLN A 98 13.13 26.50 -4.70
N TYR A 99 12.41 26.13 -5.77
CA TYR A 99 11.58 24.94 -5.83
C TYR A 99 12.08 24.01 -6.93
N GLN A 100 12.05 22.70 -6.67
CA GLN A 100 12.26 21.67 -7.69
C GLN A 100 11.34 20.47 -7.42
N TYR A 101 10.92 19.76 -8.49
CA TYR A 101 10.30 18.45 -8.34
C TYR A 101 11.40 17.38 -8.36
N LEU A 102 11.32 16.44 -7.42
CA LEU A 102 12.17 15.27 -7.32
C LEU A 102 11.29 14.02 -7.42
N THR A 103 11.64 13.09 -8.31
CA THR A 103 11.06 11.74 -8.34
C THR A 103 11.96 10.79 -7.57
N ILE A 104 11.37 9.79 -6.90
CA ILE A 104 12.01 8.85 -5.98
C ILE A 104 11.44 7.45 -6.27
N GLY A 105 12.26 6.40 -6.10
CA GLY A 105 11.82 5.00 -6.23
C GLY A 105 12.38 4.24 -7.42
N ASN A 106 13.34 4.79 -8.18
CA ASN A 106 13.93 4.09 -9.32
C ASN A 106 14.87 2.94 -8.90
N LEU A 107 14.37 1.70 -8.95
CA LEU A 107 15.09 0.47 -8.58
C LEU A 107 16.20 0.05 -9.56
N HIS A 108 16.43 0.78 -10.66
CA HIS A 108 17.51 0.52 -11.63
C HIS A 108 18.68 1.51 -11.51
N GLN A 109 18.63 2.42 -10.53
CA GLN A 109 19.68 3.41 -10.31
C GLN A 109 20.68 2.87 -9.28
N GLU A 110 21.99 2.99 -9.55
CA GLU A 110 23.01 2.82 -8.51
C GLU A 110 22.98 4.04 -7.58
N THR A 111 23.04 3.81 -6.27
CA THR A 111 22.78 4.82 -5.24
C THR A 111 23.71 4.66 -4.04
N SER A 112 23.95 5.73 -3.28
CA SER A 112 24.76 5.66 -2.06
C SER A 112 23.95 5.10 -0.89
N ASN A 113 22.72 5.56 -0.71
CA ASN A 113 21.73 4.99 0.19
C ASN A 113 20.63 4.27 -0.61
N PRO A 114 20.64 2.92 -0.70
CA PRO A 114 19.60 2.16 -1.38
C PRO A 114 18.32 2.07 -0.56
N LEU A 115 17.20 1.81 -1.24
CA LEU A 115 15.93 1.47 -0.62
C LEU A 115 16.04 0.18 0.22
N PRO A 116 15.24 0.03 1.29
CA PRO A 116 15.29 -1.15 2.13
C PRO A 116 14.85 -2.40 1.36
N ALA A 117 15.40 -3.56 1.73
CA ALA A 117 15.23 -4.82 0.98
C ALA A 117 13.76 -5.24 0.75
N TYR A 118 12.82 -4.85 1.63
CA TYR A 118 11.39 -5.14 1.45
C TYR A 118 10.70 -4.32 0.35
N VAL A 119 11.36 -3.27 -0.14
CA VAL A 119 10.95 -2.47 -1.31
C VAL A 119 11.71 -2.98 -2.55
N VAL A 120 13.04 -3.11 -2.48
CA VAL A 120 13.85 -3.52 -3.66
C VAL A 120 13.60 -4.97 -4.08
N HIS A 121 13.32 -5.86 -3.13
CA HIS A 121 13.10 -7.29 -3.35
C HIS A 121 11.79 -7.74 -2.66
N PRO A 122 10.63 -7.31 -3.17
CA PRO A 122 9.34 -7.70 -2.64
C PRO A 122 9.04 -9.17 -2.97
N GLY A 123 8.10 -9.78 -2.24
CA GLY A 123 7.53 -11.07 -2.69
C GLY A 123 6.79 -10.88 -4.02
N THR A 124 6.84 -11.88 -4.91
CA THR A 124 6.41 -11.78 -6.33
C THR A 124 5.00 -11.17 -6.53
N ASP A 125 4.07 -11.41 -5.62
CA ASP A 125 2.74 -10.77 -5.65
C ASP A 125 2.77 -9.24 -5.60
N TYR A 126 3.86 -8.64 -5.14
CA TYR A 126 4.04 -7.20 -4.91
C TYR A 126 5.19 -6.61 -5.74
N ASP A 127 5.66 -7.31 -6.77
CA ASP A 127 6.48 -6.69 -7.82
C ASP A 127 5.69 -5.52 -8.46
N GLY A 128 6.42 -4.51 -8.90
CA GLY A 128 5.90 -3.31 -9.54
C GLY A 128 6.60 -2.96 -10.85
N GLU A 129 7.43 -3.85 -11.38
CA GLU A 129 8.20 -3.66 -12.63
C GLU A 129 9.07 -2.39 -12.64
N ASN A 130 9.41 -1.87 -11.45
CA ASN A 130 10.04 -0.56 -11.27
C ASN A 130 9.27 0.60 -11.97
N ARG A 131 7.93 0.55 -12.01
CA ARG A 131 7.10 1.58 -12.66
C ARG A 131 6.63 2.69 -11.75
N ASP A 132 6.38 2.42 -10.47
CA ASP A 132 5.84 3.40 -9.54
C ASP A 132 6.92 4.34 -8.97
N ARG A 133 6.49 5.57 -8.66
CA ARG A 133 7.34 6.62 -8.10
C ARG A 133 6.61 7.41 -7.03
N ILE A 134 7.40 8.06 -6.20
CA ILE A 134 6.95 9.20 -5.39
C ILE A 134 7.55 10.46 -5.99
N ILE A 135 6.72 11.45 -6.30
CA ILE A 135 7.21 12.79 -6.65
C ILE A 135 6.98 13.71 -5.45
N VAL A 136 7.99 14.50 -5.12
CA VAL A 136 7.92 15.55 -4.09
C VAL A 136 8.30 16.89 -4.69
N ARG A 137 7.68 17.97 -4.22
CA ARG A 137 8.22 19.32 -4.43
C ARG A 137 9.08 19.70 -3.24
N VAL A 138 10.36 19.95 -3.47
CA VAL A 138 11.31 20.40 -2.46
C VAL A 138 11.43 21.92 -2.53
N MET A 139 11.29 22.59 -1.39
CA MET A 139 11.57 24.01 -1.22
C MET A 139 12.91 24.19 -0.48
N GLU A 140 13.83 24.90 -1.12
CA GLU A 140 15.17 25.21 -0.61
C GLU A 140 15.24 26.64 -0.07
N LEU A 141 14.95 26.81 1.22
CA LEU A 141 14.94 28.15 1.84
C LEU A 141 16.36 28.75 1.93
N ASN A 142 17.34 27.97 2.40
CA ASN A 142 18.70 28.44 2.71
C ASN A 142 19.85 27.60 2.09
N ARG A 143 19.54 26.66 1.18
CA ARG A 143 20.51 25.70 0.57
C ARG A 143 21.31 24.84 1.55
N ARG A 144 20.84 24.65 2.78
CA ARG A 144 21.33 23.62 3.70
C ARG A 144 20.28 22.51 3.74
N ARG A 145 20.72 21.25 3.82
CA ARG A 145 19.82 20.07 3.88
C ARG A 145 18.80 20.15 5.03
N ALA A 146 19.21 20.66 6.19
CA ALA A 146 18.30 20.89 7.33
C ALA A 146 17.25 22.00 7.11
N ASP A 147 17.39 22.81 6.06
CA ASP A 147 16.45 23.87 5.66
C ASP A 147 15.66 23.47 4.38
N GLN A 148 15.73 22.20 3.95
CA GLN A 148 14.95 21.66 2.83
C GLN A 148 13.64 21.05 3.34
N THR A 149 12.53 21.56 2.81
CA THR A 149 11.17 21.14 3.20
C THR A 149 10.39 20.63 1.98
N ILE A 150 9.38 19.80 2.22
CA ILE A 150 8.49 19.29 1.18
C ILE A 150 7.09 19.88 1.39
N ASP A 151 6.57 20.60 0.39
CA ASP A 151 5.24 21.23 0.44
C ASP A 151 4.16 20.46 -0.36
N GLU A 152 4.58 19.63 -1.32
CA GLU A 152 3.69 18.68 -2.01
C GLU A 152 4.32 17.29 -2.16
N VAL A 153 3.50 16.25 -2.00
CA VAL A 153 3.85 14.83 -2.17
C VAL A 153 2.84 14.18 -3.11
N TYR A 154 3.30 13.27 -3.96
CA TYR A 154 2.52 12.51 -4.93
C TYR A 154 2.95 11.05 -4.97
N ILE A 155 2.02 10.14 -5.19
CA ILE A 155 2.32 8.83 -5.81
C ILE A 155 1.92 8.87 -7.28
N THR A 156 2.69 8.20 -8.13
CA THR A 156 2.47 8.12 -9.56
C THR A 156 3.09 6.83 -10.12
N GLN A 157 2.94 6.60 -11.42
CA GLN A 157 3.57 5.51 -12.15
C GLN A 157 3.93 5.94 -13.57
N HIS A 158 4.88 5.25 -14.17
CA HIS A 158 4.98 5.18 -15.62
C HIS A 158 3.83 4.32 -16.19
N TYR A 159 3.42 4.64 -17.43
CA TYR A 159 2.45 3.83 -18.18
C TYR A 159 2.86 2.35 -18.25
N ASP A 160 1.92 1.48 -18.60
CA ASP A 160 2.21 0.05 -18.73
C ASP A 160 3.19 -0.21 -19.88
N THR A 161 4.11 -1.15 -19.69
CA THR A 161 5.05 -1.55 -20.75
C THR A 161 4.30 -2.10 -21.97
N SER A 162 3.13 -2.71 -21.75
CA SER A 162 2.21 -3.17 -22.80
C SER A 162 1.44 -2.05 -23.52
N GLU A 163 1.34 -0.85 -22.95
CA GLU A 163 0.74 0.31 -23.64
C GLU A 163 1.70 0.95 -24.65
N ASN A 164 3.00 0.59 -24.64
CA ASN A 164 4.03 1.09 -25.55
C ASN A 164 4.27 2.62 -25.50
N GLN A 165 3.81 3.31 -24.46
CA GLN A 165 4.00 4.77 -24.32
C GLN A 165 5.42 5.16 -23.90
N GLY A 166 6.21 4.22 -23.37
CA GLY A 166 7.60 4.43 -22.97
C GLY A 166 7.75 4.92 -21.52
N THR A 167 8.61 5.91 -21.31
CA THR A 167 8.90 6.51 -19.99
C THR A 167 8.00 7.66 -19.49
N PRO A 168 6.98 8.20 -20.21
CA PRO A 168 6.08 9.20 -19.61
C PRO A 168 5.36 8.70 -18.36
N TYR A 169 4.96 9.65 -17.53
CA TYR A 169 4.12 9.40 -16.35
C TYR A 169 2.63 9.31 -16.71
N ASP A 170 1.90 8.49 -15.96
CA ASP A 170 0.47 8.25 -16.09
C ASP A 170 -0.33 9.28 -15.26
N PRO A 171 -1.07 10.21 -15.90
CA PRO A 171 -1.84 11.23 -15.22
C PRO A 171 -3.12 10.67 -14.58
N ASP A 172 -3.65 9.55 -15.08
CA ASP A 172 -4.85 8.94 -14.52
C ASP A 172 -4.53 8.16 -13.21
N HIS A 173 -3.29 7.71 -13.05
CA HIS A 173 -2.81 7.06 -11.84
C HIS A 173 -1.84 7.90 -11.00
N THR A 174 -1.89 9.24 -11.17
CA THR A 174 -1.21 10.19 -10.29
C THR A 174 -2.14 10.72 -9.19
N TYR A 175 -1.68 10.66 -7.94
CA TYR A 175 -2.46 11.01 -6.75
C TYR A 175 -1.63 11.85 -5.77
N SER A 176 -2.15 13.00 -5.36
CA SER A 176 -1.51 13.85 -4.36
C SER A 176 -1.75 13.31 -2.94
N ILE A 177 -0.71 13.27 -2.12
CA ILE A 177 -0.70 12.73 -0.76
C ILE A 177 -0.72 13.87 0.26
N THR A 178 -1.57 13.74 1.29
CA THR A 178 -1.58 14.68 2.42
C THR A 178 -0.71 14.20 3.59
N THR A 179 -0.21 15.12 4.40
CA THR A 179 0.53 14.84 5.64
C THR A 179 -0.25 13.93 6.60
N ASN A 180 -1.58 14.10 6.70
CA ASN A 180 -2.45 13.20 7.49
C ASN A 180 -2.44 11.73 6.99
N LEU A 181 -2.30 11.50 5.68
CA LEU A 181 -2.13 10.15 5.16
C LEU A 181 -0.73 9.60 5.51
N LEU A 182 0.33 10.40 5.33
CA LEU A 182 1.70 10.00 5.70
C LEU A 182 1.77 9.61 7.19
N ARG A 183 1.17 10.41 8.09
CA ARG A 183 1.06 10.07 9.52
C ARG A 183 0.32 8.75 9.77
N GLN A 184 -0.82 8.53 9.12
CA GLN A 184 -1.56 7.25 9.25
C GLN A 184 -0.76 6.04 8.74
N ILE A 185 0.15 6.24 7.78
CA ILE A 185 1.06 5.19 7.28
C ILE A 185 2.22 4.95 8.26
N ARG A 186 2.79 6.00 8.89
CA ARG A 186 3.84 5.87 9.93
C ARG A 186 3.41 5.01 11.12
N GLU A 187 2.12 4.97 11.45
CA GLU A 187 1.58 4.09 12.49
C GLU A 187 1.89 2.60 12.21
N PHE A 188 1.98 2.19 10.94
CA PHE A 188 2.26 0.81 10.54
C PHE A 188 3.76 0.45 10.51
N ALA A 189 4.66 1.37 10.83
CA ALA A 189 6.07 1.04 11.11
C ALA A 189 6.32 0.76 12.60
N VAL A 190 5.38 1.10 13.48
CA VAL A 190 5.52 0.81 14.92
C VAL A 190 5.41 -0.70 15.14
N GLY A 191 6.28 -1.24 16.00
CA GLY A 191 6.54 -2.67 16.13
C GLY A 191 5.32 -3.55 16.46
N PRO A 192 5.46 -4.89 16.35
CA PRO A 192 4.37 -5.86 16.26
C PRO A 192 3.39 -5.92 17.44
N ASN A 193 3.65 -5.17 18.52
CA ASN A 193 2.76 -5.04 19.67
C ASN A 193 1.51 -4.18 19.38
N GLN A 194 1.50 -3.37 18.31
CA GLN A 194 0.35 -2.53 17.95
C GLN A 194 -0.59 -3.12 16.88
N LEU A 195 -0.28 -4.28 16.30
CA LEU A 195 -1.02 -4.86 15.17
C LEU A 195 -2.55 -4.92 15.37
N SER A 196 -3.00 -5.45 16.52
CA SER A 196 -4.42 -5.58 16.85
C SER A 196 -5.11 -4.23 17.08
N TYR A 197 -4.39 -3.25 17.64
CA TYR A 197 -4.87 -1.87 17.77
C TYR A 197 -5.06 -1.22 16.40
N LEU A 198 -4.06 -1.32 15.50
CA LEU A 198 -4.12 -0.78 14.14
C LEU A 198 -5.27 -1.44 13.36
N ARG A 199 -5.38 -2.77 13.43
CA ARG A 199 -6.45 -3.53 12.78
C ARG A 199 -7.83 -3.05 13.22
N ASN A 200 -8.05 -2.92 14.54
CA ASN A 200 -9.32 -2.45 15.09
C ASN A 200 -9.58 -0.98 14.71
N ARG A 201 -8.56 -0.11 14.76
CA ARG A 201 -8.64 1.33 14.43
C ARG A 201 -9.05 1.58 12.97
N PHE A 202 -8.54 0.77 12.04
CA PHE A 202 -8.88 0.86 10.61
C PHE A 202 -10.03 -0.08 10.19
N GLY A 203 -10.74 -0.67 11.17
CA GLY A 203 -11.98 -1.43 10.98
C GLY A 203 -11.81 -2.76 10.24
N SER A 204 -10.64 -3.40 10.37
CA SER A 204 -10.24 -4.51 9.51
C SER A 204 -10.61 -5.90 10.08
N SER A 205 -10.94 -6.83 9.17
CA SER A 205 -11.24 -8.23 9.49
C SER A 205 -10.01 -9.15 9.48
N ALA A 206 -8.79 -8.60 9.45
CA ALA A 206 -7.56 -9.38 9.38
C ALA A 206 -7.38 -10.35 10.57
N ASP A 207 -6.71 -11.48 10.32
CA ASP A 207 -6.26 -12.40 11.35
C ASP A 207 -4.83 -12.03 11.78
N ASP A 208 -4.68 -11.54 13.01
CA ASP A 208 -3.41 -11.13 13.61
C ASP A 208 -2.34 -12.23 13.55
N VAL A 209 -2.72 -13.52 13.68
CA VAL A 209 -1.79 -14.65 13.68
C VAL A 209 -1.33 -14.96 12.25
N GLN A 210 -2.25 -14.94 11.29
CA GLN A 210 -1.91 -15.13 9.87
C GLN A 210 -0.98 -14.02 9.37
N ILE A 211 -1.27 -12.75 9.70
CA ILE A 211 -0.43 -11.61 9.33
C ILE A 211 0.96 -11.72 9.97
N ARG A 212 1.07 -12.07 11.26
CA ARG A 212 2.37 -12.30 11.93
C ARG A 212 3.16 -13.44 11.30
N ASN A 213 2.50 -14.55 10.97
CA ASN A 213 3.17 -15.71 10.38
C ASN A 213 3.66 -15.45 8.95
N ALA A 214 2.93 -14.64 8.17
CA ALA A 214 3.29 -14.30 6.79
C ALA A 214 4.36 -13.19 6.68
N TRP A 215 4.36 -12.21 7.59
CA TRP A 215 5.20 -11.00 7.48
C TRP A 215 6.25 -10.82 8.59
N GLY A 216 6.17 -11.61 9.67
CA GLY A 216 7.16 -11.61 10.75
C GLY A 216 7.38 -10.21 11.36
N PRO A 217 8.62 -9.66 11.35
CA PRO A 217 8.89 -8.29 11.79
C PRO A 217 8.07 -7.22 11.06
N LEU A 218 7.70 -7.45 9.79
CA LEU A 218 6.93 -6.54 8.95
C LEU A 218 5.41 -6.70 9.13
N ALA A 219 4.93 -7.36 10.18
CA ALA A 219 3.50 -7.63 10.41
C ALA A 219 2.59 -6.39 10.24
N CYS A 220 3.01 -5.22 10.73
CA CYS A 220 2.22 -3.99 10.60
C CYS A 220 2.15 -3.48 9.14
N LEU A 221 3.23 -3.58 8.36
CA LEU A 221 3.19 -3.36 6.90
C LEU A 221 2.30 -4.40 6.19
N GLY A 222 2.39 -5.67 6.57
CA GLY A 222 1.51 -6.72 6.06
C GLY A 222 0.02 -6.45 6.30
N LEU A 223 -0.31 -5.90 7.47
CA LEU A 223 -1.65 -5.44 7.81
C LEU A 223 -2.09 -4.24 6.95
N LEU A 224 -1.22 -3.24 6.75
CA LEU A 224 -1.51 -2.10 5.86
C LEU A 224 -1.86 -2.58 4.44
N LEU A 225 -1.09 -3.52 3.90
CA LEU A 225 -1.32 -4.12 2.58
C LEU A 225 -2.62 -4.94 2.53
N TYR A 226 -2.93 -5.72 3.58
CA TYR A 226 -4.20 -6.43 3.70
C TYR A 226 -5.40 -5.47 3.70
N ILE A 227 -5.32 -4.41 4.52
CA ILE A 227 -6.35 -3.37 4.68
C ILE A 227 -6.61 -2.66 3.34
N VAL A 228 -5.57 -2.21 2.65
CA VAL A 228 -5.71 -1.40 1.45
C VAL A 228 -6.09 -2.24 0.22
N ILE A 229 -5.44 -3.40 0.06
CA ILE A 229 -5.58 -4.23 -1.14
C ILE A 229 -6.63 -5.33 -0.92
N GLN A 230 -6.36 -6.27 -0.01
CA GLN A 230 -7.04 -7.57 0.01
C GLN A 230 -8.49 -7.51 0.54
N GLU A 231 -8.74 -6.71 1.58
CA GLU A 231 -10.05 -6.57 2.23
C GLU A 231 -11.16 -6.10 1.25
N LYS A 232 -10.78 -5.30 0.25
CA LYS A 232 -11.61 -4.84 -0.88
C LYS A 232 -12.12 -5.98 -1.76
N HIS A 233 -11.39 -7.10 -1.83
CA HIS A 233 -11.77 -8.29 -2.60
C HIS A 233 -12.57 -9.27 -1.72
N SER A 234 -12.15 -9.50 -0.47
CA SER A 234 -12.84 -10.39 0.48
C SER A 234 -14.32 -10.00 0.69
N SER A 235 -14.58 -8.71 0.88
CA SER A 235 -15.94 -8.17 1.03
C SER A 235 -16.80 -8.34 -0.23
N LYS A 236 -16.22 -8.20 -1.43
CA LYS A 236 -16.91 -8.47 -2.71
C LYS A 236 -17.21 -9.96 -2.90
N GLN A 237 -16.29 -10.84 -2.53
CA GLN A 237 -16.48 -12.30 -2.63
C GLN A 237 -17.59 -12.80 -1.70
N GLN A 238 -17.70 -12.27 -0.48
CA GLN A 238 -18.78 -12.63 0.45
C GLN A 238 -20.17 -12.28 -0.12
N ASN A 239 -20.32 -11.12 -0.76
CA ASN A 239 -21.57 -10.70 -1.39
C ASN A 239 -21.94 -11.49 -2.65
N ASN A 240 -20.96 -12.12 -3.31
CA ASN A 240 -21.17 -12.92 -4.53
C ASN A 240 -21.43 -14.41 -4.26
N ARG A 241 -21.59 -14.82 -2.99
CA ARG A 241 -21.87 -16.22 -2.64
C ARG A 241 -23.30 -16.58 -3.10
N PRO A 242 -23.51 -17.66 -3.88
CA PRO A 242 -24.84 -18.02 -4.36
C PRO A 242 -25.84 -18.21 -3.24
N LYS A 243 -27.06 -17.69 -3.41
CA LYS A 243 -28.18 -17.99 -2.50
C LYS A 243 -28.43 -19.50 -2.47
N ILE A 244 -28.76 -20.02 -1.30
CA ILE A 244 -29.05 -21.43 -1.07
C ILE A 244 -30.14 -21.89 -2.04
N TYR A 245 -29.87 -22.96 -2.79
CA TYR A 245 -30.89 -23.63 -3.59
C TYR A 245 -31.94 -24.22 -2.65
N ASN A 246 -33.19 -23.78 -2.77
CA ASN A 246 -34.29 -24.39 -2.05
C ASN A 246 -34.45 -25.85 -2.49
N LYS A 247 -34.42 -26.75 -1.51
CA LYS A 247 -34.64 -28.18 -1.71
C LYS A 247 -36.10 -28.41 -2.13
N PRO A 248 -36.38 -29.08 -3.25
CA PRO A 248 -37.73 -29.54 -3.55
C PRO A 248 -38.14 -30.59 -2.50
N GLU A 249 -39.29 -30.37 -1.87
CA GLU A 249 -40.07 -31.47 -1.31
C GLU A 249 -40.89 -32.07 -2.44
N ASP A 250 -40.83 -33.40 -2.61
CA ASP A 250 -41.95 -34.11 -3.21
C ASP A 250 -42.00 -35.56 -2.72
N ASN A 251 -43.21 -36.13 -2.65
CA ASN A 251 -43.47 -37.44 -2.05
C ASN A 251 -43.88 -38.45 -3.11
N MET A 252 -43.28 -39.66 -3.11
CA MET A 252 -44.09 -40.87 -3.37
C MET A 252 -43.52 -42.20 -2.88
N ARG A 253 -44.32 -42.84 -2.01
CA ARG A 253 -44.65 -44.28 -1.93
C ARG A 253 -43.53 -45.34 -1.96
N ALA A 254 -43.28 -45.83 -0.74
CA ALA A 254 -43.01 -47.21 -0.34
C ALA A 254 -43.29 -48.37 -1.33
N GLU A 255 -42.39 -49.35 -1.31
CA GLU A 255 -42.71 -50.79 -1.30
C GLU A 255 -41.76 -51.50 -0.30
N SER A 256 -41.89 -52.81 -0.05
CA SER A 256 -41.67 -53.38 1.29
C SER A 256 -40.78 -54.63 1.42
N ASP A 257 -40.21 -54.74 2.63
CA ASP A 257 -40.10 -55.96 3.47
C ASP A 257 -38.77 -56.76 3.52
N HIS A 258 -38.52 -57.34 4.70
CA HIS A 258 -37.48 -58.32 5.11
C HIS A 258 -35.99 -57.88 4.98
N THR A 259 -35.04 -58.22 5.87
CA THR A 259 -35.06 -59.14 7.03
C THR A 259 -34.02 -58.75 8.12
N LYS A 260 -34.32 -59.11 9.39
CA LYS A 260 -33.40 -59.50 10.51
C LYS A 260 -32.04 -58.78 10.73
N GLN A 261 -31.99 -58.11 11.89
CA GLN A 261 -31.06 -58.37 13.02
C GLN A 261 -29.58 -58.72 12.73
N ASN A 262 -28.67 -57.92 13.32
CA ASN A 262 -27.89 -58.42 14.47
C ASN A 262 -27.44 -57.29 15.42
N ARG A 263 -27.05 -57.66 16.65
CA ARG A 263 -26.40 -56.77 17.66
C ARG A 263 -24.95 -57.24 17.88
N ARG A 264 -24.04 -56.31 18.21
CA ARG A 264 -23.05 -56.42 19.33
C ARG A 264 -22.02 -55.28 19.33
N ASN A 265 -22.09 -54.45 20.38
CA ASN A 265 -20.94 -53.85 21.08
C ASN A 265 -20.70 -54.70 22.35
N PRO A 266 -19.75 -54.35 23.25
CA PRO A 266 -18.33 -54.03 23.04
C PRO A 266 -17.40 -54.89 23.94
N SER A 267 -16.10 -54.92 23.62
CA SER A 267 -15.00 -55.51 24.44
C SER A 267 -13.62 -55.26 23.78
N ASP A 268 -12.42 -55.33 24.36
CA ASP A 268 -11.81 -55.19 25.72
C ASP A 268 -10.28 -55.46 25.53
N GLU A 269 -9.27 -55.09 26.35
CA GLU A 269 -9.13 -54.28 27.58
C GLU A 269 -7.61 -53.90 27.80
N ARG A 270 -7.30 -52.86 28.62
CA ARG A 270 -6.03 -52.68 29.41
C ARG A 270 -4.67 -52.50 28.65
N GLU A 271 -3.52 -52.07 29.23
CA GLU A 271 -3.15 -51.35 30.48
C GLU A 271 -1.74 -50.68 30.37
N HIS A 272 -1.40 -49.81 31.34
CA HIS A 272 -0.07 -49.40 31.88
C HIS A 272 1.24 -49.53 31.05
N ASN A 273 2.13 -48.53 31.03
CA ASN A 273 2.97 -48.14 32.19
C ASN A 273 3.70 -46.78 32.06
N VAL A 274 4.16 -46.24 33.21
CA VAL A 274 4.83 -44.93 33.44
C VAL A 274 5.62 -45.03 34.78
N PRO A 275 6.72 -44.28 35.11
CA PRO A 275 7.87 -43.74 34.35
C PRO A 275 9.25 -44.15 34.94
N SER A 276 10.36 -43.57 34.46
CA SER A 276 11.62 -43.29 35.20
C SER A 276 12.36 -42.13 34.47
N ASN A 277 12.86 -41.03 35.06
CA ASN A 277 13.74 -40.80 36.23
C ASN A 277 15.21 -41.23 35.94
N GLU A 278 16.30 -40.50 36.24
CA GLU A 278 16.54 -39.31 37.09
C GLU A 278 17.91 -38.62 36.76
N ARG A 279 18.19 -37.44 37.37
CA ARG A 279 19.53 -36.77 37.59
C ARG A 279 20.21 -36.01 36.44
N LYS A 280 21.16 -35.07 36.69
CA LYS A 280 21.31 -33.93 37.66
C LYS A 280 22.73 -33.29 37.48
N HIS A 281 22.93 -32.06 38.00
CA HIS A 281 24.24 -31.37 38.23
C HIS A 281 25.00 -30.86 36.96
N ASN A 282 25.78 -29.75 36.97
CA ASN A 282 26.06 -28.74 38.01
C ASN A 282 26.72 -27.45 37.40
N VAL A 283 26.53 -26.27 38.06
CA VAL A 283 27.53 -25.18 38.35
C VAL A 283 28.30 -24.49 37.18
N ALA A 284 28.78 -23.23 37.23
CA ALA A 284 28.34 -21.92 37.77
C ALA A 284 29.38 -20.83 37.37
N SER A 285 28.99 -19.54 37.34
CA SER A 285 29.89 -18.34 37.29
C SER A 285 30.74 -18.18 35.98
N ASN A 286 31.41 -17.04 35.68
CA ASN A 286 31.66 -15.79 36.42
C ASN A 286 31.82 -14.55 35.49
N GLU A 287 31.81 -13.33 36.06
CA GLU A 287 32.35 -12.03 35.56
C GLU A 287 31.97 -11.49 34.14
N ARG A 288 31.78 -10.19 33.85
CA ARG A 288 32.24 -8.86 34.34
C ARG A 288 33.67 -8.39 33.95
N ALA A 289 33.76 -7.72 32.80
CA ALA A 289 34.50 -6.47 32.59
C ALA A 289 33.71 -5.64 31.55
N GLN A 290 33.32 -4.37 31.72
CA GLN A 290 34.02 -3.10 32.04
C GLN A 290 34.75 -2.44 30.85
N CYS A 291 34.62 -1.11 30.81
CA CYS A 291 34.83 -0.26 29.64
C CYS A 291 36.29 0.03 29.30
N SER A 292 36.53 0.33 28.02
CA SER A 292 37.21 1.54 27.56
C SER A 292 36.53 2.03 26.29
#